data_AF-A0A452EII5-F1
#
_entry.id   AF-A0A452EII5-F1
#
_cell.length_a   1.000
_cell.length_b   1.000
_cell.length_c   1.000
_cell.angle_alpha   90.00
_cell.angle_beta   90.00
_cell.angle_gamma   90.00
#
_symmetry.space_group_name_H-M   'P 1'
#
loop_
_entity.id
_entity.type
_entity.pdbx_description
1 polymer ?
#
loop_
_entity_poly.entity_id
_entity_poly.type
_entity_poly.pdbx_seq_one_letter_code
_entity_poly.pdbx_strand_id
1 'polypeptide(L)'
;MAMAPSPSLAQVYTSPVAVAVWEWQDGLGTWHPYSAAVCSYIEQQFVQQKGQRFGLGSLAHSIPLGQADPSLAPYIIDLPSWTQFRQDTGTMRAVRRHLFPQHSAPGRGVIWEWLGDDNSWTAYEASVCDYLEQQVAQGNQLVDLAPLGSAPRLNTTNPWAGAPSSLGSTPLCRSSLSHLALQHQPSGPSATRAASASLPSGPASSPQSVPATVPMKMPKPSRVQQALAGMTSILMSAIGLPVCLSCAPQPASPPASCLASKSHSSVKRLRKMSMKGGSPKPEPEQVIRNYTEELKTAPEEDCTICMEKLSVASGYSDVTDSKTIGPMAVGCLAKCGHTFHLLCLLAMYCNGNKDGSLQCPSCKTIYGEKTGTQPRGKMEVFTFQMSLPGHEDCGTILIVYNIPHGIQGPEHPNPGKPFTARGFPRQCYLPNNAQGRKVLELLKVAWKRRLIFTVGTSSTTGETDTVVWNEIHHKTEMDRNVTGHGYPDPNYLQNVLAELAAQGVTEDCLEQQ
;
A
#
# COMPACT_ATOMS: atom_id res chain seq x y z
N MET A 1 28.88 31.76 51.78
CA MET A 1 28.24 32.23 50.54
C MET A 1 28.64 31.30 49.42
N ALA A 2 27.69 30.63 48.78
CA ALA A 2 27.90 29.85 47.56
C ALA A 2 26.60 30.00 46.73
N MET A 3 26.71 30.47 45.50
CA MET A 3 25.57 30.69 44.62
C MET A 3 25.18 29.40 43.90
N ALA A 4 23.90 29.05 43.89
CA ALA A 4 23.37 27.97 43.06
C ALA A 4 23.26 28.44 41.59
N PRO A 5 23.46 27.57 40.59
CA PRO A 5 23.28 27.92 39.19
C PRO A 5 21.79 28.06 38.85
N SER A 6 21.45 29.11 38.10
CA SER A 6 20.09 29.38 37.63
C SER A 6 19.63 28.34 36.60
N PRO A 7 18.33 27.99 36.55
CA PRO A 7 17.79 27.13 35.49
C PRO A 7 17.80 27.91 34.16
N SER A 8 18.57 27.41 33.19
CA SER A 8 18.54 27.92 31.82
C SER A 8 17.18 27.64 31.18
N LEU A 9 16.65 28.64 30.46
CA LEU A 9 15.39 28.55 29.72
C LEU A 9 15.36 27.29 28.85
N ALA A 10 14.31 26.49 29.00
CA ALA A 10 14.00 25.43 28.06
C ALA A 10 13.74 26.05 26.68
N GLN A 11 14.66 25.85 25.74
CA GLN A 11 14.39 26.09 24.33
C GLN A 11 13.30 25.11 23.88
N VAL A 12 12.07 25.60 23.82
CA VAL A 12 10.95 24.90 23.22
C VAL A 12 11.29 24.73 21.74
N TYR A 13 11.65 23.50 21.35
CA TYR A 13 11.75 23.13 19.94
C TYR A 13 10.36 23.24 19.32
N THR A 14 10.11 24.35 18.62
CA THR A 14 8.89 24.54 17.82
C THR A 14 8.94 23.59 16.63
N SER A 15 8.21 22.47 16.73
CA SER A 15 7.95 21.57 15.61
C SER A 15 7.50 22.39 14.39
N PRO A 16 7.99 22.10 13.16
CA PRO A 16 7.40 22.68 11.97
C PRO A 16 5.94 22.24 11.91
N VAL A 17 5.02 23.20 11.91
CA VAL A 17 3.59 22.93 11.85
C VAL A 17 3.21 22.86 10.37
N ALA A 18 2.69 21.71 9.94
CA ALA A 18 2.16 21.52 8.60
C ALA A 18 0.64 21.70 8.58
N VAL A 19 0.11 22.16 7.44
CA VAL A 19 -1.33 22.28 7.17
C VAL A 19 -1.74 21.16 6.23
N ALA A 20 -2.83 20.47 6.55
CA ALA A 20 -3.40 19.43 5.71
C ALA A 20 -4.44 20.02 4.75
N VAL A 21 -4.22 19.87 3.45
CA VAL A 21 -5.19 20.14 2.40
C VAL A 21 -5.77 18.83 1.94
N TRP A 22 -7.10 18.76 1.85
CA TRP A 22 -7.81 17.64 1.28
C TRP A 22 -8.28 18.02 -0.13
N GLU A 23 -8.03 17.15 -1.10
CA GLU A 23 -8.32 17.39 -2.51
C GLU A 23 -9.09 16.18 -3.09
N TRP A 24 -10.00 16.43 -4.03
CA TRP A 24 -10.73 15.39 -4.76
C TRP A 24 -10.42 15.44 -6.25
N GLN A 25 -10.42 14.28 -6.92
CA GLN A 25 -10.07 14.18 -8.33
C GLN A 25 -11.32 14.21 -9.23
N ASP A 26 -11.29 15.02 -10.28
CA ASP A 26 -12.34 15.04 -11.31
C ASP A 26 -12.20 13.90 -12.33
N GLY A 27 -13.13 13.83 -13.28
CA GLY A 27 -13.12 12.82 -14.35
C GLY A 27 -12.05 13.01 -15.43
N LEU A 28 -11.34 14.15 -15.43
CA LEU A 28 -10.21 14.45 -16.31
C LEU A 28 -8.86 14.13 -15.64
N GLY A 29 -8.86 13.91 -14.32
CA GLY A 29 -7.68 13.60 -13.52
C GLY A 29 -7.11 14.79 -12.74
N THR A 30 -7.75 15.97 -12.82
CA THR A 30 -7.35 17.19 -12.10
C THR A 30 -7.74 17.10 -10.64
N TRP A 31 -6.90 17.59 -9.73
CA TRP A 31 -7.23 17.66 -8.31
C TRP A 31 -7.76 19.02 -7.90
N HIS A 32 -8.89 19.02 -7.22
CA HIS A 32 -9.58 20.20 -6.74
C HIS A 32 -9.52 20.24 -5.20
N PRO A 33 -8.96 21.28 -4.58
CA PRO A 33 -8.98 21.42 -3.13
C PRO A 33 -10.41 21.61 -2.62
N TYR A 34 -10.74 20.95 -1.50
CA TYR A 34 -11.91 21.33 -0.73
C TYR A 34 -11.67 22.71 -0.06
N SER A 35 -12.75 23.43 0.24
CA SER A 35 -12.66 24.69 0.99
C SER A 35 -11.95 24.50 2.34
N ALA A 36 -11.32 25.55 2.87
CA ALA A 36 -10.56 25.48 4.13
C ALA A 36 -11.40 24.94 5.31
N ALA A 37 -12.69 25.29 5.37
CA ALA A 37 -13.63 24.79 6.37
C ALA A 37 -13.86 23.27 6.23
N VAL A 38 -14.07 22.79 5.00
CA VAL A 38 -14.26 21.37 4.71
C VAL A 38 -12.97 20.58 4.95
N CYS A 39 -11.80 21.10 4.54
CA CYS A 39 -10.49 20.51 4.87
C CYS A 39 -10.30 20.36 6.39
N SER A 40 -10.60 21.40 7.16
CA SER A 40 -10.48 21.39 8.63
C SER A 40 -11.41 20.36 9.28
N TYR A 41 -12.65 20.23 8.80
CA TYR A 41 -13.59 19.22 9.27
C TYR A 41 -13.13 17.79 8.93
N ILE A 42 -12.71 17.53 7.68
CA ILE A 42 -12.22 16.21 7.26
C ILE A 42 -10.99 15.82 8.10
N GLU A 43 -10.05 16.75 8.29
CA GLU A 43 -8.85 16.51 9.10
C GLU A 43 -9.20 16.23 10.57
N GLN A 44 -10.15 16.98 11.15
CA GLN A 44 -10.61 16.74 12.52
C GLN A 44 -11.21 15.34 12.68
N GLN A 45 -12.08 14.92 11.76
CA GLN A 45 -12.68 13.58 11.77
C GLN A 45 -11.63 12.48 11.55
N PHE A 46 -10.70 12.67 10.61
CA PHE A 46 -9.60 11.75 10.31
C PHE A 46 -8.67 11.53 11.53
N VAL A 47 -8.31 12.60 12.24
CA VAL A 47 -7.48 12.54 13.45
C VAL A 47 -8.23 11.88 14.61
N GLN A 48 -9.51 12.20 14.80
CA GLN A 48 -10.34 11.56 15.84
C GLN A 48 -10.46 10.04 15.63
N GLN A 49 -10.67 9.60 14.39
CA GLN A 49 -10.78 8.17 14.06
C GLN A 49 -9.43 7.44 14.19
N LYS A 50 -8.29 8.08 13.88
CA LYS A 50 -6.95 7.50 14.12
C LYS A 50 -6.62 7.30 15.61
N GLY A 51 -7.26 8.04 16.53
CA GLY A 51 -7.00 7.94 17.98
C GLY A 51 -7.76 6.81 18.69
N GLN A 52 -8.63 6.08 18.00
CA GLN A 52 -9.65 5.22 18.62
C GLN A 52 -9.54 3.75 18.21
N ARG A 53 -9.22 2.85 19.16
CA ARG A 53 -9.31 1.39 18.98
C ARG A 53 -10.76 0.93 19.17
N PHE A 54 -11.46 0.57 18.10
CA PHE A 54 -12.82 0.04 18.16
C PHE A 54 -12.94 -1.38 17.61
N GLY A 55 -13.84 -2.15 18.21
CA GLY A 55 -14.13 -3.53 17.84
C GLY A 55 -15.05 -3.65 16.62
N LEU A 56 -15.21 -4.89 16.18
CA LEU A 56 -15.96 -5.30 14.99
C LEU A 56 -17.42 -4.79 15.03
N GLY A 57 -17.82 -3.92 14.10
CA GLY A 57 -19.24 -3.58 13.85
C GLY A 57 -19.63 -2.10 13.75
N SER A 58 -18.70 -1.13 13.88
CA SER A 58 -19.05 0.30 13.77
C SER A 58 -18.88 0.86 12.35
N LEU A 59 -19.78 1.75 11.92
CA LEU A 59 -19.74 2.49 10.63
C LEU A 59 -18.64 3.59 10.59
N ALA A 60 -17.68 3.55 11.51
CA ALA A 60 -16.77 4.63 11.89
C ALA A 60 -15.54 4.78 10.97
N HIS A 61 -15.75 4.73 9.66
CA HIS A 61 -14.71 4.88 8.63
C HIS A 61 -15.09 5.84 7.50
N SER A 62 -16.23 6.52 7.63
CA SER A 62 -16.73 7.46 6.62
C SER A 62 -16.97 8.86 7.21
N ILE A 63 -16.80 9.89 6.38
CA ILE A 63 -16.93 11.31 6.73
C ILE A 63 -18.01 11.95 5.84
N PRO A 64 -19.18 12.31 6.37
CA PRO A 64 -20.24 12.95 5.61
C PRO A 64 -19.97 14.45 5.44
N LEU A 65 -19.75 14.90 4.20
CA LEU A 65 -19.31 16.27 3.92
C LEU A 65 -20.41 17.33 4.17
N GLY A 66 -21.68 16.91 4.13
CA GLY A 66 -22.84 17.75 4.47
C GLY A 66 -22.81 18.42 5.84
N GLN A 67 -22.02 17.91 6.78
CA GLN A 67 -21.86 18.52 8.11
C GLN A 67 -20.93 19.74 8.10
N ALA A 68 -20.01 19.83 7.12
CA ALA A 68 -19.13 20.99 6.93
C ALA A 68 -19.68 22.00 5.93
N ASP A 69 -20.33 21.51 4.87
CA ASP A 69 -20.94 22.32 3.83
C ASP A 69 -22.24 21.65 3.32
N PRO A 70 -23.42 22.27 3.49
CA PRO A 70 -24.69 21.72 3.01
C PRO A 70 -24.74 21.42 1.51
N SER A 71 -23.96 22.12 0.67
CA SER A 71 -23.86 21.81 -0.76
C SER A 71 -23.20 20.45 -1.03
N LEU A 72 -22.39 19.98 -0.08
CA LEU A 72 -21.73 18.67 -0.12
C LEU A 72 -22.52 17.57 0.60
N ALA A 73 -23.78 17.82 0.97
CA ALA A 73 -24.67 16.82 1.60
C ALA A 73 -24.76 15.44 0.92
N PRO A 74 -24.80 15.30 -0.43
CA PRO A 74 -24.86 13.97 -1.05
C PRO A 74 -23.51 13.25 -1.10
N TYR A 75 -22.42 13.83 -0.59
CA TYR A 75 -21.07 13.27 -0.67
C TYR A 75 -20.57 12.77 0.68
N ILE A 76 -19.99 11.58 0.67
CA ILE A 76 -19.32 10.96 1.81
C ILE A 76 -17.91 10.55 1.38
N ILE A 77 -16.90 10.86 2.20
CA ILE A 77 -15.55 10.30 2.01
C ILE A 77 -15.49 8.98 2.76
N ASP A 78 -15.14 7.90 2.08
CA ASP A 78 -14.75 6.62 2.67
C ASP A 78 -13.23 6.60 2.84
N LEU A 79 -12.76 6.64 4.09
CA LEU A 79 -11.34 6.72 4.42
C LEU A 79 -10.53 5.46 4.06
N PRO A 80 -11.04 4.21 4.21
CA PRO A 80 -10.31 3.01 3.82
C PRO A 80 -10.01 2.94 2.32
N SER A 81 -10.96 3.35 1.46
CA SER A 81 -10.76 3.38 0.01
C SER A 81 -10.09 4.65 -0.51
N TRP A 82 -10.02 5.72 0.30
CA TRP A 82 -9.63 7.07 -0.13
C TRP A 82 -10.48 7.58 -1.31
N THR A 83 -11.80 7.38 -1.22
CA THR A 83 -12.74 7.86 -2.24
C THR A 83 -13.85 8.72 -1.65
N GLN A 84 -14.27 9.72 -2.41
CA GLN A 84 -15.54 10.41 -2.24
C GLN A 84 -16.61 9.64 -3.02
N PHE A 85 -17.61 9.13 -2.34
CA PHE A 85 -18.80 8.50 -2.92
C PHE A 85 -19.98 9.47 -2.87
N ARG A 86 -20.69 9.63 -3.98
CA ARG A 86 -21.92 10.42 -4.07
C ARG A 86 -23.14 9.50 -4.00
N GLN A 87 -23.97 9.69 -2.97
CA GLN A 87 -25.01 8.72 -2.55
C GLN A 87 -26.16 8.52 -3.54
N ASP A 88 -26.49 9.53 -4.34
CA ASP A 88 -27.63 9.54 -5.27
C ASP A 88 -27.34 8.90 -6.64
N THR A 89 -26.10 9.04 -7.10
CA THR A 89 -25.63 8.69 -8.45
C THR A 89 -24.66 7.51 -8.46
N GLY A 90 -24.15 7.12 -7.29
CA GLY A 90 -23.12 6.09 -7.14
C GLY A 90 -21.75 6.51 -7.67
N THR A 91 -21.55 7.79 -8.02
CA THR A 91 -20.28 8.26 -8.58
C THR A 91 -19.18 8.27 -7.51
N MET A 92 -18.02 7.73 -7.86
CA MET A 92 -16.84 7.67 -7.00
C MET A 92 -15.72 8.54 -7.58
N ARG A 93 -15.05 9.30 -6.72
CA ARG A 93 -13.90 10.16 -7.04
C ARG A 93 -12.76 9.85 -6.09
N ALA A 94 -11.51 9.89 -6.55
CA ALA A 94 -10.37 9.73 -5.66
C ALA A 94 -10.25 10.95 -4.72
N VAL A 95 -9.77 10.73 -3.50
CA VAL A 95 -9.48 11.77 -2.51
C VAL A 95 -8.04 11.61 -2.04
N ARG A 96 -7.31 12.72 -1.90
CA ARG A 96 -5.96 12.74 -1.31
C ARG A 96 -5.90 13.73 -0.15
N ARG A 97 -5.01 13.44 0.81
CA ARG A 97 -4.61 14.35 1.87
C ARG A 97 -3.15 14.75 1.63
N HIS A 98 -2.91 16.02 1.41
CA HIS A 98 -1.61 16.59 1.07
C HIS A 98 -1.16 17.51 2.21
N LEU A 99 0.09 17.34 2.67
CA LEU A 99 0.68 18.17 3.73
C LEU A 99 1.53 19.29 3.12
N PHE A 100 1.30 20.52 3.56
CA PHE A 100 2.05 21.69 3.16
C PHE A 100 2.68 22.39 4.38
N PRO A 101 3.88 23.01 4.27
CA PRO A 101 4.46 23.81 5.36
C PRO A 101 3.58 25.01 5.72
N GLN A 102 3.56 25.49 6.98
CA GLN A 102 2.77 26.67 7.36
C GLN A 102 3.08 27.96 6.57
N HIS A 103 4.28 28.09 5.97
CA HIS A 103 4.67 29.24 5.17
C HIS A 103 4.26 29.14 3.68
N SER A 104 3.78 27.97 3.23
CA SER A 104 3.24 27.75 1.88
C SER A 104 2.01 28.60 1.58
N ALA A 105 1.54 28.63 0.32
CA ALA A 105 0.26 29.27 0.01
C ALA A 105 -0.91 28.66 0.80
N PRO A 106 -1.13 27.33 0.83
CA PRO A 106 -2.20 26.75 1.66
C PRO A 106 -2.00 26.99 3.16
N GLY A 107 -0.75 27.00 3.63
CA GLY A 107 -0.38 27.30 5.02
C GLY A 107 -0.77 28.72 5.45
N ARG A 108 -0.73 29.67 4.51
CA ARG A 108 -1.16 31.08 4.67
C ARG A 108 -2.63 31.32 4.30
N GLY A 109 -3.38 30.28 3.94
CA GLY A 109 -4.78 30.41 3.47
C GLY A 109 -4.91 31.08 2.09
N VAL A 110 -3.83 31.11 1.31
CA VAL A 110 -3.83 31.62 -0.06
C VAL A 110 -4.20 30.48 -1.02
N ILE A 111 -5.23 30.74 -1.83
CA ILE A 111 -5.67 29.87 -2.92
C ILE A 111 -5.60 30.69 -4.19
N TRP A 112 -5.00 30.12 -5.23
CA TRP A 112 -5.02 30.69 -6.57
C TRP A 112 -6.21 30.08 -7.33
N GLU A 113 -7.01 30.93 -7.95
CA GLU A 113 -8.18 30.55 -8.74
C GLU A 113 -8.06 31.11 -10.15
N TRP A 114 -8.75 30.50 -11.11
CA TRP A 114 -8.94 31.04 -12.45
C TRP A 114 -10.44 31.21 -12.75
N LEU A 115 -10.76 32.20 -13.57
CA LEU A 115 -12.12 32.47 -14.02
C LEU A 115 -12.37 31.71 -15.34
N GLY A 116 -13.34 30.82 -15.34
CA GLY A 116 -13.79 30.09 -16.53
C GLY A 116 -14.65 30.92 -17.46
N ASP A 117 -14.81 30.45 -18.69
CA ASP A 117 -15.65 31.11 -19.71
C ASP A 117 -17.15 31.10 -19.32
N ASP A 118 -17.55 30.24 -18.39
CA ASP A 118 -18.88 30.22 -17.74
C ASP A 118 -19.00 31.21 -16.56
N ASN A 119 -17.98 32.05 -16.35
CA ASN A 119 -17.83 32.98 -15.24
C ASN A 119 -17.84 32.28 -13.85
N SER A 120 -17.50 30.99 -13.80
CA SER A 120 -17.24 30.26 -12.56
C SER A 120 -15.79 30.42 -12.13
N TRP A 121 -15.56 30.37 -10.82
CA TRP A 121 -14.22 30.39 -10.24
C TRP A 121 -13.79 28.97 -9.89
N THR A 122 -12.64 28.55 -10.42
CA THR A 122 -12.07 27.23 -10.17
C THR A 122 -10.69 27.38 -9.55
N ALA A 123 -10.46 26.74 -8.39
CA ALA A 123 -9.15 26.71 -7.75
C ALA A 123 -8.15 25.88 -8.58
N TYR A 124 -6.89 26.31 -8.61
CA TYR A 124 -5.78 25.47 -9.05
C TYR A 124 -5.51 24.36 -8.01
N GLU A 125 -4.79 23.29 -8.41
CA GLU A 125 -4.33 22.29 -7.44
C GLU A 125 -3.52 22.97 -6.31
N ALA A 126 -3.55 22.42 -5.09
CA ALA A 126 -2.90 23.06 -3.95
C ALA A 126 -1.37 23.23 -4.13
N SER A 127 -0.75 22.32 -4.88
CA SER A 127 0.66 22.40 -5.30
C SER A 127 0.94 23.52 -6.29
N VAL A 128 0.02 23.77 -7.23
CA VAL A 128 0.11 24.88 -8.20
C VAL A 128 -0.13 26.21 -7.48
N CYS A 129 -1.05 26.27 -6.52
CA CYS A 129 -1.24 27.44 -5.66
C CYS A 129 0.04 27.81 -4.90
N ASP A 130 0.74 26.82 -4.32
CA ASP A 130 2.00 27.05 -3.62
C ASP A 130 3.13 27.51 -4.56
N TYR A 131 3.24 26.89 -5.74
CA TYR A 131 4.21 27.31 -6.75
C TYR A 131 3.98 28.74 -7.24
N LEU A 132 2.74 29.11 -7.57
CA LEU A 132 2.39 30.45 -8.04
C LEU A 132 2.70 31.52 -6.99
N GLU A 133 2.36 31.25 -5.74
CA GLU A 133 2.67 32.14 -4.62
C GLU A 133 4.18 32.31 -4.40
N GLN A 134 4.97 31.24 -4.56
CA GLN A 134 6.43 31.33 -4.51
C GLN A 134 7.00 32.18 -5.65
N GLN A 135 6.43 32.07 -6.86
CA GLN A 135 6.84 32.90 -8.01
C GLN A 135 6.50 34.38 -7.80
N VAL A 136 5.31 34.68 -7.28
CA VAL A 136 4.90 36.06 -6.94
C VAL A 136 5.76 36.63 -5.82
N ALA A 137 6.11 35.84 -4.80
CA ALA A 137 7.03 36.25 -3.74
C ALA A 137 8.47 36.51 -4.25
N GLN A 138 8.88 35.90 -5.37
CA GLN A 138 10.14 36.17 -6.07
C GLN A 138 10.05 37.39 -7.01
N GLY A 139 8.88 38.02 -7.14
CA GLY A 139 8.65 39.16 -8.03
C GLY A 139 8.35 38.78 -9.49
N ASN A 140 8.18 37.49 -9.80
CA ASN A 140 7.89 37.03 -11.16
C ASN A 140 6.41 37.28 -11.50
N GLN A 141 6.17 38.14 -12.50
CA GLN A 141 4.81 38.51 -12.93
C GLN A 141 4.25 37.65 -14.06
N LEU A 142 5.10 36.86 -14.74
CA LEU A 142 4.69 35.92 -15.76
C LEU A 142 5.18 34.53 -15.38
N VAL A 143 4.26 33.58 -15.21
CA VAL A 143 4.56 32.20 -14.80
C VAL A 143 4.13 31.23 -15.90
N ASP A 144 5.05 30.36 -16.30
CA ASP A 144 4.76 29.27 -17.24
C ASP A 144 4.37 28.01 -16.46
N LEU A 145 3.12 27.59 -16.60
CA LEU A 145 2.59 26.37 -15.96
C LEU A 145 2.84 25.10 -16.78
N ALA A 146 3.31 25.21 -18.03
CA ALA A 146 3.58 24.04 -18.88
C ALA A 146 4.48 22.96 -18.24
N PRO A 147 5.52 23.29 -17.42
CA PRO A 147 6.31 22.28 -16.70
C PRO A 147 5.53 21.44 -15.67
N LEU A 148 4.36 21.93 -15.23
CA LEU A 148 3.49 21.28 -14.25
C LEU A 148 2.31 20.53 -14.89
N GLY A 149 2.31 20.37 -16.22
CA GLY A 149 1.34 19.54 -16.95
C GLY A 149 0.01 20.22 -17.31
N SER A 150 -0.10 21.54 -17.12
CA SER A 150 -1.28 22.33 -17.51
C SER A 150 -0.86 23.63 -18.22
N ALA A 151 -1.66 24.08 -19.19
CA ALA A 151 -1.37 25.25 -20.03
C ALA A 151 -2.61 26.18 -20.08
N PRO A 152 -2.46 27.50 -20.36
CA PRO A 152 -1.26 28.23 -20.77
C PRO A 152 -0.71 29.22 -19.72
N ARG A 153 0.25 30.07 -20.13
CA ARG A 153 0.99 31.05 -19.30
C ARG A 153 0.09 32.08 -18.61
N LEU A 154 0.45 32.45 -17.37
CA LEU A 154 -0.29 33.40 -16.53
C LEU A 154 0.44 34.74 -16.37
N ASN A 155 -0.31 35.84 -16.27
CA ASN A 155 0.16 37.19 -15.94
C ASN A 155 -0.50 37.65 -14.61
N THR A 156 0.27 38.14 -13.63
CA THR A 156 -0.18 38.29 -12.23
C THR A 156 -0.37 39.75 -11.78
N THR A 157 -0.76 40.67 -12.67
CA THR A 157 -0.91 42.10 -12.34
C THR A 157 -2.08 42.43 -11.40
N ASN A 158 -1.81 43.31 -10.42
CA ASN A 158 -2.73 43.69 -9.33
C ASN A 158 -3.77 44.75 -9.80
N PRO A 159 -5.10 44.63 -9.53
CA PRO A 159 -6.12 45.36 -10.32
C PRO A 159 -6.40 46.85 -10.05
N TRP A 160 -5.67 47.56 -9.18
CA TRP A 160 -6.05 48.94 -8.79
C TRP A 160 -5.67 50.04 -9.80
N ALA A 161 -5.13 49.71 -10.98
CA ALA A 161 -4.72 50.70 -11.99
C ALA A 161 -5.38 50.48 -13.36
N GLY A 162 -6.33 51.36 -13.69
CA GLY A 162 -6.79 51.76 -15.04
C GLY A 162 -6.80 50.75 -16.22
N ALA A 163 -8.01 50.38 -16.67
CA ALA A 163 -8.28 49.69 -17.94
C ALA A 163 -7.94 50.59 -19.18
N PRO A 164 -7.86 50.10 -20.45
CA PRO A 164 -8.83 49.14 -21.05
C PRO A 164 -8.32 48.05 -22.04
N SER A 165 -9.15 47.00 -22.15
CA SER A 165 -9.50 46.20 -23.34
C SER A 165 -8.42 45.64 -24.29
N SER A 166 -8.15 44.33 -24.18
CA SER A 166 -7.88 43.46 -25.36
C SER A 166 -8.32 42.01 -25.10
N LEU A 167 -8.62 41.27 -26.17
CA LEU A 167 -9.32 39.99 -26.13
C LEU A 167 -8.44 38.81 -25.64
N GLY A 168 -8.84 38.15 -24.55
CA GLY A 168 -8.22 36.92 -24.04
C GLY A 168 -8.56 36.68 -22.56
N SER A 169 -8.92 35.46 -22.17
CA SER A 169 -9.39 35.12 -20.81
C SER A 169 -8.30 35.40 -19.76
N THR A 170 -8.41 36.52 -19.03
CA THR A 170 -7.48 36.92 -17.97
C THR A 170 -7.81 36.21 -16.66
N PRO A 171 -6.88 35.42 -16.07
CA PRO A 171 -7.05 34.90 -14.72
C PRO A 171 -6.99 36.07 -13.72
N LEU A 172 -7.98 36.15 -12.84
CA LEU A 172 -8.08 37.15 -11.78
C LEU A 172 -7.67 36.50 -10.45
N CYS A 173 -7.25 37.30 -9.45
CA CYS A 173 -6.83 36.78 -8.14
C CYS A 173 -7.83 37.15 -7.05
N ARG A 174 -8.13 36.22 -6.14
CA ARG A 174 -8.97 36.46 -4.95
C ARG A 174 -8.39 35.81 -3.69
N SER A 175 -7.70 36.60 -2.87
CA SER A 175 -7.26 36.16 -1.54
C SER A 175 -8.41 36.15 -0.52
N SER A 176 -8.92 34.97 -0.18
CA SER A 176 -9.96 34.81 0.84
C SER A 176 -9.36 34.57 2.23
N LEU A 177 -8.88 35.64 2.88
CA LEU A 177 -8.38 35.60 4.27
C LEU A 177 -9.49 35.30 5.28
N SER A 178 -9.77 34.02 5.54
CA SER A 178 -10.64 33.58 6.64
C SER A 178 -9.95 33.72 7.99
N HIS A 179 -9.92 34.93 8.54
CA HIS A 179 -9.48 35.21 9.90
C HIS A 179 -10.39 34.52 10.95
N LEU A 180 -10.04 33.31 11.36
CA LEU A 180 -10.41 32.78 12.68
C LEU A 180 -9.26 33.03 13.65
N ALA A 181 -9.21 34.26 14.17
CA ALA A 181 -8.28 34.63 15.23
C ALA A 181 -8.69 33.93 16.54
N LEU A 182 -7.88 32.96 16.97
CA LEU A 182 -7.93 32.39 18.33
C LEU A 182 -7.54 33.48 19.34
N GLN A 183 -8.52 34.24 19.83
CA GLN A 183 -8.32 35.15 20.97
C GLN A 183 -8.12 34.34 22.26
N HIS A 184 -6.87 34.05 22.59
CA HIS A 184 -6.45 33.70 23.94
C HIS A 184 -5.98 34.95 24.67
N GLN A 185 -6.78 35.44 25.62
CA GLN A 185 -6.34 36.33 26.70
C GLN A 185 -7.03 35.87 28.00
N PRO A 186 -6.32 35.82 29.15
CA PRO A 186 -6.84 35.20 30.36
C PRO A 186 -7.45 36.20 31.34
N SER A 187 -8.62 35.85 31.92
CA SER A 187 -9.11 36.48 33.15
C SER A 187 -10.00 35.52 33.94
N GLY A 188 -9.77 35.41 35.24
CA GLY A 188 -10.79 35.05 36.23
C GLY A 188 -10.72 36.06 37.39
N PRO A 189 -11.38 35.82 38.53
CA PRO A 189 -12.60 35.04 38.75
C PRO A 189 -13.73 35.94 39.31
N SER A 190 -14.99 35.49 39.25
CA SER A 190 -16.05 35.98 40.17
C SER A 190 -17.24 35.01 40.18
N ALA A 191 -17.86 34.87 41.35
CA ALA A 191 -18.94 33.91 41.61
C ALA A 191 -20.30 34.61 41.69
N THR A 192 -21.38 33.89 41.35
CA THR A 192 -22.56 33.69 42.25
C THR A 192 -23.56 32.66 41.69
N ARG A 193 -24.07 31.79 42.59
CA ARG A 193 -25.45 31.22 42.74
C ARG A 193 -26.41 31.21 41.51
N ALA A 194 -27.24 30.19 41.23
CA ALA A 194 -27.70 28.98 41.96
C ALA A 194 -28.39 27.99 40.94
N ALA A 195 -28.98 26.81 41.23
CA ALA A 195 -29.17 25.97 42.44
C ALA A 195 -29.50 24.48 42.06
N SER A 196 -29.73 23.67 43.10
CA SER A 196 -30.46 22.39 43.30
C SER A 196 -31.43 21.84 42.21
N ALA A 197 -31.76 20.53 42.14
CA ALA A 197 -31.89 19.55 43.24
C ALA A 197 -31.68 18.06 42.83
N SER A 198 -31.83 17.13 43.79
CA SER A 198 -31.31 15.74 43.77
C SER A 198 -32.37 14.61 43.80
N LEU A 199 -31.91 13.41 43.37
CA LEU A 199 -32.25 11.99 43.68
C LEU A 199 -33.30 11.65 44.78
N PRO A 200 -34.03 10.50 44.68
CA PRO A 200 -33.59 9.16 45.19
C PRO A 200 -34.11 7.93 44.37
N SER A 201 -34.11 6.63 44.80
CA SER A 201 -33.05 5.69 45.28
C SER A 201 -33.58 4.24 45.51
N GLY A 202 -33.08 3.21 44.79
CA GLY A 202 -33.08 1.74 45.15
C GLY A 202 -34.42 0.94 45.20
N PRO A 203 -34.43 -0.40 45.53
CA PRO A 203 -33.34 -1.39 45.61
C PRO A 203 -33.60 -2.88 45.12
N ALA A 204 -32.50 -3.64 44.95
CA ALA A 204 -32.16 -5.09 44.95
C ALA A 204 -33.15 -6.31 45.02
N SER A 205 -32.79 -7.44 44.36
CA SER A 205 -32.65 -8.84 44.93
C SER A 205 -32.19 -9.90 43.87
N SER A 206 -31.81 -11.14 44.29
CA SER A 206 -30.97 -12.12 43.54
C SER A 206 -31.47 -13.62 43.54
N PRO A 207 -30.65 -14.71 43.53
CA PRO A 207 -30.29 -15.54 42.35
C PRO A 207 -30.51 -17.10 42.49
N GLN A 208 -30.22 -17.91 41.44
CA GLN A 208 -29.90 -19.38 41.42
C GLN A 208 -29.71 -19.89 39.96
N SER A 209 -29.11 -21.05 39.56
CA SER A 209 -28.30 -22.13 40.18
C SER A 209 -27.61 -23.00 39.08
N VAL A 210 -26.72 -23.96 39.43
CA VAL A 210 -25.98 -24.88 38.51
C VAL A 210 -25.98 -26.33 39.06
N PRO A 211 -26.06 -27.38 38.21
CA PRO A 211 -25.14 -28.56 38.31
C PRO A 211 -24.89 -29.26 36.93
N ALA A 212 -24.25 -30.44 36.78
CA ALA A 212 -22.94 -30.95 37.23
C ALA A 212 -22.55 -32.22 36.40
N THR A 213 -21.26 -32.58 36.40
CA THR A 213 -20.48 -33.59 35.63
C THR A 213 -20.92 -35.07 35.61
N VAL A 214 -20.69 -35.80 34.49
CA VAL A 214 -20.40 -37.28 34.40
C VAL A 214 -19.49 -37.59 33.18
N PRO A 215 -18.51 -38.55 33.22
CA PRO A 215 -17.51 -38.78 32.15
C PRO A 215 -17.69 -40.06 31.31
N MET A 216 -17.11 -40.14 30.09
CA MET A 216 -16.90 -41.39 29.33
C MET A 216 -15.63 -41.40 28.45
N LYS A 217 -15.26 -42.59 27.95
CA LYS A 217 -13.90 -43.00 27.54
C LYS A 217 -13.78 -43.26 26.01
N MET A 218 -12.60 -42.98 25.45
CA MET A 218 -12.27 -43.07 24.00
C MET A 218 -12.35 -44.48 23.37
N PRO A 219 -12.61 -44.53 22.05
CA PRO A 219 -11.93 -45.43 21.11
C PRO A 219 -11.08 -44.66 20.07
N LYS A 220 -9.90 -45.19 19.69
CA LYS A 220 -9.07 -44.71 18.57
C LYS A 220 -9.60 -45.24 17.22
N PRO A 221 -9.48 -44.47 16.14
CA PRO A 221 -8.68 -44.91 14.98
C PRO A 221 -7.81 -43.78 14.41
N SER A 222 -6.49 -43.99 14.24
CA SER A 222 -5.78 -44.30 12.98
C SER A 222 -5.29 -43.06 12.20
N ARG A 223 -3.98 -42.98 11.95
CA ARG A 223 -3.34 -41.90 11.18
C ARG A 223 -3.66 -42.03 9.70
N VAL A 224 -4.07 -40.93 9.06
CA VAL A 224 -3.78 -40.43 7.69
C VAL A 224 -4.83 -39.33 7.37
N GLN A 225 -4.39 -38.21 6.78
CA GLN A 225 -5.10 -36.93 6.52
C GLN A 225 -5.00 -35.82 7.58
N GLN A 226 -3.80 -35.25 7.76
CA GLN A 226 -3.64 -33.83 8.14
C GLN A 226 -2.23 -33.27 7.79
N ALA A 227 -2.04 -32.99 6.50
CA ALA A 227 -0.99 -32.16 5.88
C ALA A 227 -1.45 -31.99 4.41
N LEU A 228 -1.21 -30.89 3.68
CA LEU A 228 -0.32 -29.76 3.90
C LEU A 228 -0.94 -28.50 3.25
N ALA A 229 -1.10 -27.40 4.00
CA ALA A 229 -1.46 -26.10 3.43
C ALA A 229 -0.83 -24.98 4.29
N GLY A 230 0.41 -24.61 3.97
CA GLY A 230 1.13 -23.56 4.69
C GLY A 230 2.65 -23.79 4.75
N MET A 231 3.38 -23.23 3.79
CA MET A 231 4.82 -22.93 3.93
C MET A 231 5.15 -21.64 3.16
N THR A 232 4.75 -20.50 3.73
CA THR A 232 5.32 -19.14 3.49
C THR A 232 4.69 -18.15 4.46
N SER A 233 4.97 -18.28 5.78
CA SER A 233 4.87 -17.21 6.79
C SER A 233 5.10 -17.76 8.21
N ILE A 234 6.36 -17.87 8.66
CA ILE A 234 6.73 -17.79 10.08
C ILE A 234 8.14 -17.20 10.19
N LEU A 235 8.24 -15.98 10.73
CA LEU A 235 9.25 -15.60 11.74
C LEU A 235 8.79 -14.29 12.42
N MET A 236 7.94 -14.41 13.44
CA MET A 236 7.81 -13.40 14.52
C MET A 236 7.23 -14.07 15.76
N SER A 237 8.04 -14.22 16.82
CA SER A 237 7.73 -13.76 18.19
C SER A 237 8.71 -14.35 19.22
N ALA A 238 9.07 -13.53 20.21
CA ALA A 238 9.84 -13.96 21.37
C ALA A 238 8.97 -14.77 22.36
N ILE A 239 9.67 -15.40 23.31
CA ILE A 239 9.16 -16.41 24.27
C ILE A 239 8.13 -15.85 25.26
N GLY A 240 7.03 -16.57 25.54
CA GLY A 240 6.20 -16.27 26.72
C GLY A 240 4.79 -16.90 26.87
N LEU A 241 4.71 -18.19 27.21
CA LEU A 241 3.59 -18.83 27.97
C LEU A 241 2.20 -19.03 27.26
N PRO A 242 1.31 -19.91 27.80
CA PRO A 242 0.63 -20.92 26.96
C PRO A 242 -0.80 -20.59 26.49
N VAL A 243 -1.19 -21.24 25.39
CA VAL A 243 -2.53 -21.18 24.77
C VAL A 243 -3.37 -22.41 25.15
N CYS A 244 -4.55 -22.19 25.72
CA CYS A 244 -5.60 -23.21 25.82
C CYS A 244 -6.48 -23.19 24.56
N LEU A 245 -6.73 -24.36 23.97
CA LEU A 245 -7.60 -24.53 22.80
C LEU A 245 -8.99 -25.04 23.22
N SER A 246 -10.05 -24.37 22.76
CA SER A 246 -11.44 -24.83 22.89
C SER A 246 -12.09 -24.93 21.51
N CYS A 247 -12.66 -26.08 21.17
CA CYS A 247 -13.32 -26.31 19.88
C CYS A 247 -14.73 -25.69 19.82
N ALA A 248 -15.13 -25.26 18.62
CA ALA A 248 -16.51 -24.92 18.27
C ALA A 248 -17.16 -26.05 17.42
N PRO A 249 -18.50 -26.26 17.49
CA PRO A 249 -19.18 -27.38 16.84
C PRO A 249 -19.50 -27.16 15.35
N GLN A 250 -19.66 -28.27 14.62
CA GLN A 250 -20.04 -28.33 13.20
C GLN A 250 -21.55 -28.12 12.97
N PRO A 251 -21.98 -27.45 11.88
CA PRO A 251 -23.39 -27.36 11.48
C PRO A 251 -23.87 -28.59 10.67
N ALA A 252 -25.17 -28.88 10.75
CA ALA A 252 -25.80 -30.06 10.15
C ALA A 252 -26.21 -29.87 8.67
N SER A 253 -26.36 -30.99 7.95
CA SER A 253 -26.78 -31.07 6.54
C SER A 253 -28.32 -31.17 6.36
N PRO A 254 -28.89 -30.63 5.26
CA PRO A 254 -30.30 -30.81 4.90
C PRO A 254 -30.55 -32.04 3.99
N PRO A 255 -31.80 -32.56 3.91
CA PRO A 255 -32.12 -33.86 3.30
C PRO A 255 -32.47 -33.83 1.79
N ALA A 256 -32.60 -35.02 1.20
CA ALA A 256 -32.75 -35.23 -0.24
C ALA A 256 -34.19 -35.55 -0.72
N SER A 257 -34.52 -35.13 -1.95
CA SER A 257 -35.50 -35.67 -2.93
C SER A 257 -35.88 -34.56 -3.94
N CYS A 258 -36.22 -34.78 -5.21
CA CYS A 258 -36.22 -36.00 -6.03
C CYS A 258 -36.19 -35.67 -7.54
N LEU A 259 -35.95 -36.70 -8.36
CA LEU A 259 -36.20 -36.81 -9.82
C LEU A 259 -35.24 -36.11 -10.81
N ALA A 260 -35.06 -36.80 -11.94
CA ALA A 260 -33.98 -36.58 -12.90
C ALA A 260 -34.51 -36.15 -14.28
N SER A 261 -33.68 -35.44 -15.03
CA SER A 261 -33.77 -35.39 -16.50
C SER A 261 -32.36 -35.38 -17.10
N LYS A 262 -32.12 -36.22 -18.11
CA LYS A 262 -30.85 -36.31 -18.82
C LYS A 262 -30.73 -35.13 -19.78
N SER A 263 -29.59 -34.44 -19.76
CA SER A 263 -29.20 -33.52 -20.83
C SER A 263 -27.71 -33.68 -21.12
N HIS A 264 -27.39 -34.16 -22.33
CA HIS A 264 -26.03 -34.11 -22.85
C HIS A 264 -25.81 -32.73 -23.45
N SER A 265 -24.83 -31.96 -22.95
CA SER A 265 -24.33 -30.78 -23.68
C SER A 265 -22.80 -30.83 -23.80
N SER A 266 -22.34 -30.98 -25.04
CA SER A 266 -20.91 -31.01 -25.37
C SER A 266 -20.37 -29.57 -25.36
N VAL A 267 -19.76 -29.14 -24.25
CA VAL A 267 -19.10 -27.84 -24.18
C VAL A 267 -17.85 -27.87 -25.06
N LYS A 268 -17.92 -27.16 -26.19
CA LYS A 268 -16.85 -27.08 -27.19
C LYS A 268 -15.61 -26.43 -26.57
N ARG A 269 -14.47 -27.09 -26.74
CA ARG A 269 -13.11 -26.62 -26.41
C ARG A 269 -12.91 -25.17 -26.90
N LEU A 270 -12.91 -24.20 -25.98
CA LEU A 270 -12.71 -22.79 -26.32
C LEU A 270 -11.31 -22.63 -26.93
N ARG A 271 -11.21 -21.98 -28.10
CA ARG A 271 -9.94 -21.82 -28.80
C ARG A 271 -9.00 -20.90 -28.00
N LYS A 272 -7.83 -21.43 -27.63
CA LYS A 272 -6.70 -20.68 -27.07
C LYS A 272 -6.33 -19.56 -28.05
N MET A 273 -6.59 -18.31 -27.66
CA MET A 273 -6.29 -17.13 -28.46
C MET A 273 -4.78 -16.87 -28.36
N SER A 274 -4.06 -16.96 -29.48
CA SER A 274 -2.61 -16.79 -29.48
C SER A 274 -2.26 -15.30 -29.49
N MET A 275 -1.83 -14.77 -28.34
CA MET A 275 -1.22 -13.44 -28.27
C MET A 275 0.18 -13.50 -28.86
N LYS A 276 0.34 -12.95 -30.06
CA LYS A 276 1.57 -12.97 -30.86
C LYS A 276 2.43 -11.78 -30.47
N GLY A 277 3.49 -12.00 -29.68
CA GLY A 277 4.39 -10.91 -29.26
C GLY A 277 5.24 -11.24 -28.03
N GLY A 278 6.06 -12.28 -28.10
CA GLY A 278 7.05 -12.63 -27.09
C GLY A 278 8.01 -13.69 -27.62
N SER A 279 9.23 -13.74 -27.10
CA SER A 279 10.13 -14.87 -27.32
C SER A 279 9.48 -16.16 -26.80
N PRO A 280 9.79 -17.34 -27.38
CA PRO A 280 9.29 -18.60 -26.84
C PRO A 280 9.74 -18.74 -25.39
N LYS A 281 8.80 -18.74 -24.44
CA LYS A 281 9.12 -19.07 -23.05
C LYS A 281 9.76 -20.46 -23.03
N PRO A 282 10.91 -20.65 -22.35
CA PRO A 282 11.56 -21.95 -22.31
C PRO A 282 10.63 -22.98 -21.66
N GLU A 283 10.67 -24.22 -22.18
CA GLU A 283 9.91 -25.33 -21.61
C GLU A 283 10.36 -25.58 -20.17
N PRO A 284 9.45 -25.88 -19.21
CA PRO A 284 9.81 -26.12 -17.82
C PRO A 284 10.94 -27.13 -17.61
N GLU A 285 10.92 -28.27 -18.32
CA GLU A 285 12.00 -29.27 -18.25
C GLU A 285 13.36 -28.70 -18.68
N GLN A 286 13.38 -27.82 -19.70
CA GLN A 286 14.61 -27.16 -20.16
C GLN A 286 15.15 -26.16 -19.15
N VAL A 287 14.28 -25.43 -18.44
CA VAL A 287 14.72 -24.48 -17.40
C VAL A 287 15.41 -25.20 -16.24
N ILE A 288 14.89 -26.36 -15.83
CA ILE A 288 15.57 -27.20 -14.83
C ILE A 288 16.93 -27.63 -15.35
N ARG A 289 16.98 -28.25 -16.55
CA ARG A 289 18.24 -28.74 -17.16
C ARG A 289 19.29 -27.65 -17.39
N ASN A 290 18.89 -26.40 -17.64
CA ASN A 290 19.82 -25.29 -17.80
C ASN A 290 20.58 -24.93 -16.51
N TYR A 291 20.05 -25.28 -15.34
CA TYR A 291 20.58 -24.85 -14.03
C TYR A 291 20.98 -26.01 -13.11
N THR A 292 20.78 -27.26 -13.53
CA THR A 292 21.13 -28.47 -12.78
C THR A 292 22.13 -29.35 -13.53
N GLU A 293 23.11 -29.89 -12.81
CA GLU A 293 23.94 -31.00 -13.29
C GLU A 293 23.38 -32.33 -12.73
N GLU A 294 23.11 -33.30 -13.60
CA GLU A 294 22.51 -34.59 -13.23
C GLU A 294 23.55 -35.54 -12.61
N LEU A 295 23.24 -36.07 -11.43
CA LEU A 295 24.16 -36.92 -10.66
C LEU A 295 23.98 -38.40 -11.00
N LYS A 296 25.08 -39.07 -11.34
CA LYS A 296 25.11 -40.53 -11.62
C LYS A 296 24.81 -41.40 -10.40
N THR A 297 24.98 -40.85 -9.21
CA THR A 297 24.78 -41.54 -7.93
C THR A 297 24.19 -40.52 -6.96
N ALA A 298 23.04 -40.84 -6.38
CA ALA A 298 22.41 -39.98 -5.40
C ALA A 298 23.20 -40.00 -4.08
N PRO A 299 23.40 -38.84 -3.42
CA PRO A 299 23.94 -38.81 -2.07
C PRO A 299 22.92 -39.36 -1.06
N GLU A 300 23.40 -39.86 0.09
CA GLU A 300 22.56 -40.32 1.20
C GLU A 300 22.05 -39.13 2.04
N GLU A 301 21.37 -38.20 1.38
CA GLU A 301 20.74 -37.01 1.94
C GLU A 301 19.26 -36.94 1.53
N ASP A 302 18.46 -36.19 2.27
CA ASP A 302 17.02 -36.03 2.00
C ASP A 302 16.76 -34.83 1.07
N CYS A 303 15.87 -35.01 0.10
CA CYS A 303 15.41 -33.94 -0.78
C CYS A 303 14.48 -32.99 0.00
N THR A 304 14.95 -31.80 0.35
CA THR A 304 14.22 -30.84 1.21
C THR A 304 12.92 -30.29 0.62
N ILE A 305 12.53 -30.70 -0.59
CA ILE A 305 11.26 -30.34 -1.25
C ILE A 305 10.17 -31.36 -0.94
N CYS A 306 10.47 -32.67 -0.99
CA CYS A 306 9.51 -33.74 -0.74
C CYS A 306 9.74 -34.52 0.56
N MET A 307 10.87 -34.26 1.25
CA MET A 307 11.30 -34.92 2.48
C MET A 307 11.52 -36.44 2.34
N GLU A 308 11.85 -36.89 1.13
CA GLU A 308 12.25 -38.26 0.81
C GLU A 308 13.74 -38.31 0.49
N LYS A 309 14.39 -39.45 0.75
CA LYS A 309 15.81 -39.66 0.38
C LYS A 309 16.05 -39.42 -1.10
N LEU A 310 17.18 -38.81 -1.44
CA LEU A 310 17.60 -38.65 -2.84
C LEU A 310 17.87 -40.01 -3.53
N SER A 311 18.16 -41.07 -2.77
CA SER A 311 18.29 -42.44 -3.27
C SER A 311 16.95 -43.17 -3.52
N VAL A 312 15.80 -42.57 -3.19
CA VAL A 312 14.45 -43.11 -3.50
C VAL A 312 13.68 -42.21 -4.46
N ALA A 313 12.43 -42.56 -4.77
CA ALA A 313 11.60 -41.79 -5.70
C ALA A 313 11.26 -40.41 -5.17
N SER A 314 11.20 -39.43 -6.08
CA SER A 314 10.58 -38.15 -5.81
C SER A 314 9.14 -38.36 -5.34
N GLY A 315 8.78 -37.81 -4.17
CA GLY A 315 7.39 -37.81 -3.68
C GLY A 315 6.40 -37.02 -4.57
N TYR A 316 6.88 -36.39 -5.65
CA TYR A 316 6.08 -35.72 -6.68
C TYR A 316 5.94 -36.54 -7.97
N SER A 317 6.43 -37.78 -8.02
CA SER A 317 6.39 -38.65 -9.22
C SER A 317 4.98 -38.90 -9.75
N ASP A 318 3.99 -39.03 -8.86
CA ASP A 318 2.61 -39.38 -9.22
C ASP A 318 1.79 -38.18 -9.74
N VAL A 319 2.30 -36.96 -9.56
CA VAL A 319 1.59 -35.70 -9.87
C VAL A 319 2.32 -34.83 -10.89
N THR A 320 3.54 -35.20 -11.29
CA THR A 320 4.40 -34.40 -12.18
C THR A 320 4.65 -35.16 -13.48
N ASP A 321 3.74 -34.99 -14.44
CA ASP A 321 3.92 -35.51 -15.79
C ASP A 321 5.15 -34.87 -16.45
N SER A 322 6.20 -35.67 -16.65
CA SER A 322 7.43 -35.30 -17.37
C SER A 322 7.77 -36.39 -18.37
N LYS A 323 8.30 -35.98 -19.54
CA LYS A 323 8.67 -36.92 -20.60
C LYS A 323 10.14 -37.30 -20.59
N THR A 324 11.02 -36.44 -20.06
CA THR A 324 12.47 -36.65 -20.13
C THR A 324 13.13 -36.80 -18.76
N ILE A 325 12.48 -36.37 -17.68
CA ILE A 325 12.97 -36.48 -16.31
C ILE A 325 12.26 -37.65 -15.62
N GLY A 326 13.01 -38.66 -15.19
CA GLY A 326 12.48 -39.84 -14.50
C GLY A 326 12.32 -39.64 -12.97
N PRO A 327 11.56 -40.52 -12.28
CA PRO A 327 11.27 -40.38 -10.85
C PRO A 327 12.48 -40.56 -9.92
N MET A 328 13.56 -41.15 -10.42
CA MET A 328 14.85 -41.34 -9.73
C MET A 328 15.86 -40.22 -10.04
N ALA A 329 15.55 -39.30 -10.96
CA ALA A 329 16.56 -38.36 -11.46
C ALA A 329 16.89 -37.30 -10.40
N VAL A 330 18.17 -37.19 -10.05
CA VAL A 330 18.71 -36.26 -9.05
C VAL A 330 19.73 -35.34 -9.71
N GLY A 331 19.74 -34.07 -9.34
CA GLY A 331 20.77 -33.14 -9.78
C GLY A 331 21.12 -32.08 -8.73
N CYS A 332 22.31 -31.51 -8.85
CA CYS A 332 22.77 -30.38 -8.06
C CYS A 332 22.58 -29.07 -8.84
N LEU A 333 22.26 -27.97 -8.13
CA LEU A 333 22.15 -26.65 -8.74
C LEU A 333 23.54 -26.02 -8.95
N ALA A 334 23.87 -25.64 -10.19
CA ALA A 334 25.25 -25.42 -10.65
C ALA A 334 26.07 -24.33 -9.93
N LYS A 335 25.44 -23.33 -9.29
CA LYS A 335 26.15 -22.27 -8.54
C LYS A 335 26.32 -22.58 -7.05
N CYS A 336 25.41 -23.37 -6.47
CA CYS A 336 25.29 -23.53 -5.02
C CYS A 336 25.37 -24.97 -4.52
N GLY A 337 25.56 -25.96 -5.41
CA GLY A 337 25.78 -27.38 -5.08
C GLY A 337 24.56 -28.15 -4.52
N HIS A 338 23.59 -27.47 -3.93
CA HIS A 338 22.39 -28.09 -3.32
C HIS A 338 21.67 -29.06 -4.28
N THR A 339 21.37 -30.25 -3.78
CA THR A 339 20.87 -31.43 -4.49
C THR A 339 19.39 -31.68 -4.27
N PHE A 340 18.66 -32.04 -5.33
CA PHE A 340 17.24 -32.33 -5.30
C PHE A 340 16.88 -33.39 -6.35
N HIS A 341 15.74 -34.06 -6.19
CA HIS A 341 15.12 -34.73 -7.33
C HIS A 341 14.75 -33.69 -8.39
N LEU A 342 15.07 -33.95 -9.66
CA LEU A 342 14.77 -33.03 -10.76
C LEU A 342 13.26 -32.85 -10.97
N LEU A 343 12.43 -33.86 -10.67
CA LEU A 343 10.97 -33.72 -10.64
C LEU A 343 10.48 -32.79 -9.53
N CYS A 344 11.13 -32.77 -8.36
CA CYS A 344 10.77 -31.84 -7.28
C CYS A 344 11.05 -30.39 -7.69
N LEU A 345 12.19 -30.12 -8.36
CA LEU A 345 12.49 -28.81 -8.92
C LEU A 345 11.51 -28.42 -10.04
N LEU A 346 11.16 -29.37 -10.91
CA LEU A 346 10.17 -29.16 -11.98
C LEU A 346 8.79 -28.80 -11.40
N ALA A 347 8.30 -29.54 -10.40
CA ALA A 347 7.03 -29.27 -9.73
C ALA A 347 7.04 -27.89 -9.06
N MET A 348 8.13 -27.55 -8.35
CA MET A 348 8.33 -26.24 -7.73
C MET A 348 8.28 -25.11 -8.77
N TYR A 349 9.00 -25.24 -9.89
CA TYR A 349 9.01 -24.25 -10.97
C TYR A 349 7.64 -24.13 -11.67
N CYS A 350 6.98 -25.27 -11.94
CA CYS A 350 5.67 -25.30 -12.57
C CYS A 350 4.57 -24.62 -11.73
N ASN A 351 4.67 -24.68 -10.40
CA ASN A 351 3.79 -23.97 -9.47
C ASN A 351 4.12 -22.47 -9.34
N GLY A 352 5.27 -22.03 -9.84
CA GLY A 352 5.68 -20.63 -9.89
C GLY A 352 5.15 -19.85 -11.10
N ASN A 353 5.67 -18.62 -11.24
CA ASN A 353 5.37 -17.68 -12.33
C ASN A 353 5.89 -18.14 -13.71
N LYS A 354 6.81 -19.11 -13.77
CA LYS A 354 7.43 -19.66 -14.98
C LYS A 354 7.98 -18.56 -15.90
N ASP A 355 8.91 -17.78 -15.35
CA ASP A 355 9.60 -16.69 -16.04
C ASP A 355 10.96 -17.10 -16.66
N GLY A 356 11.41 -18.33 -16.43
CA GLY A 356 12.73 -18.82 -16.83
C GLY A 356 13.79 -18.68 -15.75
N SER A 357 13.47 -18.14 -14.58
CA SER A 357 14.34 -18.16 -13.40
C SER A 357 14.06 -19.37 -12.50
N LEU A 358 15.05 -19.75 -11.69
CA LEU A 358 14.90 -20.78 -10.66
C LEU A 358 15.54 -20.30 -9.36
N GLN A 359 14.83 -20.40 -8.25
CA GLN A 359 15.35 -20.05 -6.92
C GLN A 359 15.60 -21.31 -6.11
N CYS A 360 16.81 -21.48 -5.57
CA CYS A 360 17.14 -22.62 -4.72
C CYS A 360 16.27 -22.59 -3.45
N PRO A 361 15.52 -23.67 -3.12
CA PRO A 361 14.66 -23.66 -1.94
C PRO A 361 15.46 -23.61 -0.63
N SER A 362 16.67 -24.15 -0.59
CA SER A 362 17.54 -24.16 0.59
C SER A 362 18.23 -22.81 0.85
N CYS A 363 19.06 -22.34 -0.08
CA CYS A 363 19.90 -21.14 0.12
C CYS A 363 19.41 -19.87 -0.58
N LYS A 364 18.27 -19.92 -1.28
CA LYS A 364 17.64 -18.80 -1.99
C LYS A 364 18.44 -18.21 -3.17
N THR A 365 19.59 -18.77 -3.53
CA THR A 365 20.35 -18.40 -4.75
C THR A 365 19.47 -18.44 -5.99
N ILE A 366 19.57 -17.40 -6.82
CA ILE A 366 18.79 -17.23 -8.05
C ILE A 366 19.62 -17.62 -9.29
N TYR A 367 18.96 -18.35 -10.17
CA TYR A 367 19.42 -18.78 -11.49
C TYR A 367 18.54 -18.13 -12.55
N GLY A 368 19.14 -17.63 -13.63
CA GLY A 368 18.44 -16.75 -14.58
C GLY A 368 18.15 -15.36 -14.01
N GLU A 369 17.31 -14.60 -14.73
CA GLU A 369 16.81 -13.30 -14.28
C GLU A 369 15.42 -13.48 -13.64
N LYS A 370 15.32 -13.27 -12.32
CA LYS A 370 14.04 -13.34 -11.61
C LYS A 370 13.18 -12.13 -11.99
N THR A 371 11.93 -12.41 -12.35
CA THR A 371 10.88 -11.41 -12.58
C THR A 371 9.68 -11.69 -11.67
N GLY A 372 8.75 -10.75 -11.60
CA GLY A 372 7.53 -10.91 -10.82
C GLY A 372 6.26 -10.74 -11.65
N THR A 373 5.13 -10.66 -10.93
CA THR A 373 3.78 -10.65 -11.50
C THR A 373 3.11 -9.28 -11.35
N GLN A 374 3.86 -8.22 -10.99
CA GLN A 374 3.35 -6.84 -10.90
C GLN A 374 2.46 -6.47 -12.09
N PRO A 375 1.23 -5.99 -11.88
CA PRO A 375 0.38 -5.49 -12.97
C PRO A 375 0.99 -4.29 -13.71
N ARG A 376 0.43 -3.94 -14.86
CA ARG A 376 0.84 -2.74 -15.59
C ARG A 376 0.51 -1.49 -14.78
N GLY A 377 1.40 -0.51 -14.80
CA GLY A 377 1.24 0.78 -14.12
C GLY A 377 2.37 1.74 -14.48
N LYS A 378 2.55 2.80 -13.68
CA LYS A 378 3.63 3.78 -13.80
C LYS A 378 4.47 3.84 -12.50
N MET A 379 5.74 4.20 -12.69
CA MET A 379 6.67 4.62 -11.64
C MET A 379 7.23 5.97 -12.09
N GLU A 380 7.02 7.00 -11.29
CA GLU A 380 7.46 8.38 -11.53
C GLU A 380 8.38 8.80 -10.37
N VAL A 381 9.37 9.65 -10.65
CA VAL A 381 10.43 10.00 -9.68
C VAL A 381 10.65 11.50 -9.67
N PHE A 382 10.63 12.09 -8.49
CA PHE A 382 10.79 13.52 -8.23
C PHE A 382 11.85 13.74 -7.14
N THR A 383 12.40 14.95 -7.06
CA THR A 383 13.35 15.33 -6.01
C THR A 383 12.99 16.71 -5.45
N PHE A 384 13.19 16.89 -4.15
CA PHE A 384 12.98 18.17 -3.48
C PHE A 384 14.01 18.39 -2.36
N GLN A 385 14.19 19.65 -1.94
CA GLN A 385 15.28 20.05 -1.04
C GLN A 385 15.00 19.77 0.46
N MET A 386 13.74 19.56 0.85
CA MET A 386 13.40 19.17 2.22
C MET A 386 14.02 17.82 2.56
N SER A 387 14.72 17.75 3.69
CA SER A 387 15.37 16.54 4.21
C SER A 387 14.38 15.60 4.91
N LEU A 388 14.70 14.31 4.94
CA LEU A 388 14.04 13.34 5.79
C LEU A 388 14.65 13.36 7.21
N PRO A 389 13.89 13.03 8.27
CA PRO A 389 14.44 12.85 9.61
C PRO A 389 15.59 11.83 9.63
N GLY A 390 16.74 12.23 10.18
CA GLY A 390 17.99 11.44 10.21
C GLY A 390 18.84 11.54 8.94
N HIS A 391 18.48 12.42 8.00
CA HIS A 391 19.19 12.69 6.75
C HIS A 391 19.25 14.19 6.44
N GLU A 392 19.55 15.00 7.47
CA GLU A 392 19.59 16.47 7.43
C GLU A 392 20.70 17.04 6.51
N ASP A 393 21.60 16.19 6.02
CA ASP A 393 22.70 16.52 5.10
C ASP A 393 22.29 16.54 3.61
N CYS A 394 21.09 16.07 3.28
CA CYS A 394 20.63 15.95 1.90
C CYS A 394 19.11 16.20 1.73
N GLY A 395 18.69 16.43 0.49
CA GLY A 395 17.26 16.52 0.15
C GLY A 395 16.58 15.14 0.08
N THR A 396 15.41 15.06 -0.54
CA THR A 396 14.61 13.83 -0.65
C THR A 396 14.33 13.46 -2.10
N ILE A 397 14.28 12.16 -2.37
CA ILE A 397 13.76 11.53 -3.58
C ILE A 397 12.35 11.02 -3.24
N LEU A 398 11.35 11.45 -4.01
CA LEU A 398 9.99 10.92 -3.99
C LEU A 398 9.80 9.97 -5.17
N ILE A 399 9.38 8.74 -4.88
CA ILE A 399 8.93 7.75 -5.86
C ILE A 399 7.41 7.68 -5.78
N VAL A 400 6.74 7.81 -6.92
CA VAL A 400 5.28 7.69 -7.04
C VAL A 400 4.97 6.48 -7.91
N TYR A 401 4.35 5.46 -7.32
CA TYR A 401 3.79 4.33 -8.06
C TYR A 401 2.32 4.56 -8.31
N ASN A 402 1.84 4.21 -9.52
CA ASN A 402 0.43 4.25 -9.87
C ASN A 402 0.05 2.99 -10.66
N ILE A 403 -0.69 2.07 -10.03
CA ILE A 403 -1.21 0.85 -10.64
C ILE A 403 -2.75 0.93 -10.62
N PRO A 404 -3.43 0.94 -11.78
CA PRO A 404 -4.88 0.91 -11.85
C PRO A 404 -5.43 -0.50 -11.56
N HIS A 405 -6.73 -0.56 -11.28
CA HIS A 405 -7.51 -1.80 -11.32
C HIS A 405 -7.42 -2.48 -12.70
N GLY A 406 -7.62 -3.80 -12.76
CA GLY A 406 -7.55 -4.51 -14.03
C GLY A 406 -8.07 -5.95 -13.96
N ILE A 407 -7.74 -6.72 -15.00
CA ILE A 407 -8.04 -8.15 -15.11
C ILE A 407 -6.75 -8.95 -14.93
N GLN A 408 -6.85 -10.06 -14.19
CA GLN A 408 -5.75 -10.94 -13.86
C GLN A 408 -5.22 -11.70 -15.10
N GLY A 409 -3.90 -11.66 -15.28
CA GLY A 409 -3.20 -12.39 -16.33
C GLY A 409 -3.06 -13.89 -16.03
N PRO A 410 -2.55 -14.69 -16.98
CA PRO A 410 -2.26 -16.11 -16.77
C PRO A 410 -1.19 -16.38 -15.70
N GLU A 411 -0.44 -15.37 -15.27
CA GLU A 411 0.54 -15.43 -14.18
C GLU A 411 -0.02 -15.11 -12.78
N HIS A 412 -1.29 -14.71 -12.68
CA HIS A 412 -1.94 -14.30 -11.42
C HIS A 412 -2.76 -15.44 -10.78
N PRO A 413 -3.13 -15.35 -9.49
CA PRO A 413 -3.83 -16.43 -8.78
C PRO A 413 -5.18 -16.85 -9.39
N ASN A 414 -5.94 -15.92 -9.95
CA ASN A 414 -7.24 -16.18 -10.58
C ASN A 414 -7.31 -15.59 -12.00
N PRO A 415 -6.68 -16.21 -13.01
CA PRO A 415 -6.63 -15.68 -14.38
C PRO A 415 -8.02 -15.36 -14.94
N GLY A 416 -8.18 -14.17 -15.51
CA GLY A 416 -9.44 -13.68 -16.07
C GLY A 416 -10.43 -13.06 -15.06
N LYS A 417 -10.20 -13.18 -13.75
CA LYS A 417 -10.98 -12.40 -12.76
C LYS A 417 -10.45 -10.95 -12.66
N PRO A 418 -11.25 -10.00 -12.16
CA PRO A 418 -10.74 -8.68 -11.77
C PRO A 418 -9.67 -8.76 -10.68
N PHE A 419 -8.87 -7.71 -10.54
CA PHE A 419 -8.11 -7.40 -9.33
C PHE A 419 -8.32 -5.94 -8.92
N THR A 420 -8.25 -5.66 -7.62
CA THR A 420 -8.36 -4.29 -7.07
C THR A 420 -6.99 -3.67 -6.81
N ALA A 421 -6.89 -2.34 -6.82
CA ALA A 421 -5.64 -1.63 -6.53
C ALA A 421 -5.90 -0.52 -5.50
N ARG A 422 -5.61 -0.79 -4.22
CA ARG A 422 -5.93 0.13 -3.12
C ARG A 422 -4.79 1.10 -2.80
N GLY A 423 -5.15 2.34 -2.46
CA GLY A 423 -4.22 3.38 -1.99
C GLY A 423 -3.21 3.84 -3.03
N PHE A 424 -3.53 3.75 -4.33
CA PHE A 424 -2.72 4.35 -5.39
C PHE A 424 -3.24 5.76 -5.74
N PRO A 425 -2.37 6.74 -6.07
CA PRO A 425 -0.92 6.61 -6.19
C PRO A 425 -0.20 6.45 -4.82
N ARG A 426 0.75 5.50 -4.75
CA ARG A 426 1.56 5.26 -3.55
C ARG A 426 2.83 6.09 -3.60
N GLN A 427 3.01 6.97 -2.61
CA GLN A 427 4.19 7.81 -2.45
C GLN A 427 5.21 7.10 -1.54
N CYS A 428 6.48 7.15 -1.92
CA CYS A 428 7.58 6.53 -1.18
C CYS A 428 8.81 7.44 -1.17
N TYR A 429 9.57 7.43 -0.08
CA TYR A 429 10.62 8.41 0.17
C TYR A 429 11.99 7.74 0.37
N LEU A 430 13.03 8.30 -0.24
CA LEU A 430 14.44 7.97 0.00
C LEU A 430 15.23 9.27 0.23
N PRO A 431 16.30 9.30 1.04
CA PRO A 431 17.19 10.44 1.11
C PRO A 431 17.97 10.61 -0.21
N ASN A 432 18.19 11.84 -0.65
CA ASN A 432 18.94 12.16 -1.86
C ASN A 432 20.46 12.22 -1.59
N ASN A 433 20.97 11.18 -0.94
CA ASN A 433 22.41 10.93 -0.77
C ASN A 433 22.88 9.82 -1.74
N ALA A 434 24.16 9.44 -1.68
CA ALA A 434 24.74 8.44 -2.58
C ALA A 434 24.06 7.07 -2.46
N GLN A 435 23.74 6.63 -1.25
CA GLN A 435 23.12 5.32 -1.01
C GLN A 435 21.64 5.31 -1.41
N GLY A 436 20.89 6.38 -1.13
CA GLY A 436 19.50 6.50 -1.59
C GLY A 436 19.37 6.57 -3.11
N ARG A 437 20.30 7.23 -3.82
CA ARG A 437 20.37 7.18 -5.29
C ARG A 437 20.69 5.77 -5.82
N LYS A 438 21.59 5.03 -5.17
CA LYS A 438 21.86 3.62 -5.51
C LYS A 438 20.61 2.75 -5.34
N VAL A 439 19.89 2.90 -4.23
CA VAL A 439 18.61 2.21 -3.99
C VAL A 439 17.57 2.57 -5.06
N LEU A 440 17.47 3.84 -5.46
CA LEU A 440 16.56 4.27 -6.53
C LEU A 440 16.82 3.54 -7.85
N GLU A 441 18.08 3.44 -8.31
CA GLU A 441 18.38 2.76 -9.58
C GLU A 441 18.07 1.26 -9.52
N LEU A 442 18.33 0.61 -8.37
CA LEU A 442 17.94 -0.79 -8.16
C LEU A 442 16.42 -0.96 -8.09
N LEU A 443 15.68 -0.03 -7.48
CA LEU A 443 14.20 -0.04 -7.51
C LEU A 443 13.65 0.12 -8.93
N LYS A 444 14.30 0.90 -9.81
CA LYS A 444 13.94 0.96 -11.24
C LYS A 444 14.18 -0.37 -11.95
N VAL A 445 15.26 -1.10 -11.63
CA VAL A 445 15.48 -2.47 -12.14
C VAL A 445 14.38 -3.41 -11.65
N ALA A 446 14.09 -3.41 -10.34
CA ALA A 446 13.03 -4.22 -9.76
C ALA A 446 11.65 -3.91 -10.36
N TRP A 447 11.35 -2.63 -10.61
CA TRP A 447 10.13 -2.21 -11.31
C TRP A 447 10.06 -2.74 -12.75
N LYS A 448 11.14 -2.60 -13.54
CA LYS A 448 11.26 -3.17 -14.90
C LYS A 448 11.06 -4.69 -14.89
N ARG A 449 11.63 -5.38 -13.89
CA ARG A 449 11.49 -6.83 -13.65
C ARG A 449 10.15 -7.23 -12.99
N ARG A 450 9.20 -6.30 -12.79
CA ARG A 450 7.86 -6.57 -12.22
C ARG A 450 7.89 -7.10 -10.76
N LEU A 451 8.86 -6.66 -9.96
CA LEU A 451 9.13 -7.18 -8.60
C LEU A 451 8.62 -6.32 -7.43
N ILE A 452 8.15 -5.07 -7.64
CA ILE A 452 7.76 -4.18 -6.51
C ILE A 452 6.40 -4.56 -5.93
N PHE A 453 5.44 -4.95 -6.78
CA PHE A 453 4.11 -5.36 -6.37
C PHE A 453 3.72 -6.73 -6.96
N THR A 454 2.69 -7.33 -6.39
CA THR A 454 2.05 -8.56 -6.90
C THR A 454 0.53 -8.48 -6.72
N VAL A 455 -0.22 -9.40 -7.33
CA VAL A 455 -1.65 -9.62 -7.04
C VAL A 455 -1.74 -10.74 -6.02
N GLY A 456 -2.34 -10.47 -4.86
CA GLY A 456 -2.42 -11.42 -3.76
C GLY A 456 -3.46 -11.02 -2.72
N THR A 457 -3.20 -11.36 -1.46
CA THR A 457 -4.07 -11.03 -0.32
C THR A 457 -3.41 -9.94 0.52
N SER A 458 -4.15 -8.87 0.80
CA SER A 458 -3.71 -7.78 1.67
C SER A 458 -3.54 -8.27 3.12
N SER A 459 -2.33 -8.12 3.68
CA SER A 459 -2.05 -8.45 5.07
C SER A 459 -2.76 -7.51 6.06
N THR A 460 -3.03 -6.27 5.67
CA THR A 460 -3.71 -5.26 6.50
C THR A 460 -5.23 -5.35 6.47
N THR A 461 -5.85 -5.82 5.37
CA THR A 461 -7.31 -5.80 5.19
C THR A 461 -7.93 -7.17 4.92
N GLY A 462 -7.14 -8.19 4.61
CA GLY A 462 -7.63 -9.50 4.18
C GLY A 462 -8.25 -9.54 2.78
N GLU A 463 -8.30 -8.41 2.06
CA GLU A 463 -8.83 -8.34 0.68
C GLU A 463 -7.98 -9.24 -0.24
N THR A 464 -8.60 -10.25 -0.85
CA THR A 464 -7.97 -11.10 -1.87
C THR A 464 -8.03 -10.44 -3.23
N ASP A 465 -7.25 -10.96 -4.19
CA ASP A 465 -7.25 -10.47 -5.58
C ASP A 465 -6.94 -8.96 -5.65
N THR A 466 -6.00 -8.48 -4.82
CA THR A 466 -5.64 -7.06 -4.74
C THR A 466 -4.14 -6.81 -4.90
N VAL A 467 -3.77 -5.59 -5.30
CA VAL A 467 -2.36 -5.19 -5.50
C VAL A 467 -1.69 -4.91 -4.15
N VAL A 468 -0.71 -5.76 -3.82
CA VAL A 468 0.06 -5.74 -2.57
C VAL A 468 1.55 -5.54 -2.85
N TRP A 469 2.30 -5.07 -1.85
CA TRP A 469 3.77 -5.03 -1.89
C TRP A 469 4.34 -6.44 -2.02
N ASN A 470 5.50 -6.59 -2.65
CA ASN A 470 6.14 -7.88 -2.91
C ASN A 470 7.57 -7.90 -2.35
N GLU A 471 7.71 -8.16 -1.05
CA GLU A 471 8.98 -8.42 -0.34
C GLU A 471 10.09 -7.34 -0.43
N ILE A 472 9.80 -6.15 -0.97
CA ILE A 472 10.71 -5.00 -1.02
C ILE A 472 10.02 -3.83 -0.30
N HIS A 473 10.46 -3.56 0.93
CA HIS A 473 9.86 -2.54 1.78
C HIS A 473 10.14 -1.13 1.26
N HIS A 474 9.15 -0.27 1.42
CA HIS A 474 9.23 1.14 1.06
C HIS A 474 8.81 1.99 2.26
N LYS A 475 9.46 3.15 2.44
CA LYS A 475 9.05 4.16 3.43
C LYS A 475 7.98 5.07 2.82
N THR A 476 6.75 4.95 3.33
CA THR A 476 5.56 5.68 2.83
C THR A 476 5.20 6.91 3.67
N GLU A 477 5.92 7.16 4.78
CA GLU A 477 5.74 8.33 5.65
C GLU A 477 7.07 9.09 5.80
N MET A 478 7.05 10.43 5.67
CA MET A 478 8.25 11.27 5.86
C MET A 478 8.58 11.48 7.34
N ASP A 479 7.71 12.19 8.06
CA ASP A 479 8.13 12.87 9.30
C ASP A 479 8.15 12.01 10.56
N ARG A 480 7.38 10.91 10.60
CA ARG A 480 7.18 10.14 11.83
C ARG A 480 6.98 8.66 11.53
N ASN A 481 7.86 7.80 12.06
CA ASN A 481 7.78 6.35 11.95
C ASN A 481 6.67 5.71 12.84
N VAL A 482 5.47 6.30 12.91
CA VAL A 482 4.36 5.85 13.79
C VAL A 482 3.78 4.52 13.30
N THR A 483 3.76 4.30 11.99
CA THR A 483 3.26 3.05 11.39
C THR A 483 4.32 1.96 11.25
N GLY A 484 5.60 2.25 11.56
CA GLY A 484 6.75 1.40 11.21
C GLY A 484 7.28 1.61 9.77
N HIS A 485 6.57 2.38 8.94
CA HIS A 485 6.90 2.63 7.54
C HIS A 485 7.39 4.06 7.26
N GLY A 486 7.96 4.74 8.25
CA GLY A 486 8.51 6.10 8.12
C GLY A 486 9.94 6.28 8.63
N TYR A 487 10.39 7.53 8.66
CA TYR A 487 11.70 7.95 9.18
C TYR A 487 11.60 8.56 10.60
N PRO A 488 12.72 8.67 11.35
CA PRO A 488 14.05 8.16 11.05
C PRO A 488 14.12 6.63 11.13
N ASP A 489 14.93 6.02 10.25
CA ASP A 489 15.28 4.60 10.28
C ASP A 489 16.70 4.41 9.72
N PRO A 490 17.73 4.29 10.58
CA PRO A 490 19.11 4.21 10.14
C PRO A 490 19.45 2.92 9.37
N ASN A 491 18.64 1.86 9.52
CA ASN A 491 18.91 0.55 8.92
C ASN A 491 18.16 0.36 7.59
N TYR A 492 17.13 1.16 7.31
CA TYR A 492 16.26 0.97 6.14
C TYR A 492 17.03 0.84 4.82
N LEU A 493 18.00 1.72 4.54
CA LEU A 493 18.77 1.66 3.28
C LEU A 493 19.63 0.41 3.17
N GLN A 494 20.06 -0.20 4.28
CA GLN A 494 20.77 -1.48 4.26
C GLN A 494 19.79 -2.64 4.08
N ASN A 495 18.64 -2.61 4.77
CA ASN A 495 17.61 -3.63 4.69
C ASN A 495 17.03 -3.74 3.27
N VAL A 496 16.65 -2.61 2.64
CA VAL A 496 16.08 -2.62 1.29
C VAL A 496 17.09 -3.08 0.23
N LEU A 497 18.39 -2.81 0.41
CA LEU A 497 19.45 -3.38 -0.44
C LEU A 497 19.55 -4.90 -0.30
N ALA A 498 19.43 -5.44 0.91
CA ALA A 498 19.41 -6.88 1.16
C ALA A 498 18.14 -7.54 0.58
N GLU A 499 16.98 -6.88 0.66
CA GLU A 499 15.72 -7.32 0.06
C GLU A 499 15.81 -7.34 -1.49
N LEU A 500 16.33 -6.28 -2.09
CA LEU A 500 16.60 -6.20 -3.53
C LEU A 500 17.55 -7.33 -3.98
N ALA A 501 18.64 -7.55 -3.25
CA ALA A 501 19.58 -8.65 -3.53
C ALA A 501 18.90 -10.03 -3.38
N ALA A 502 18.01 -10.23 -2.39
CA ALA A 502 17.24 -11.46 -2.21
C ALA A 502 16.21 -11.70 -3.34
N GLN A 503 15.82 -10.65 -4.09
CA GLN A 503 15.06 -10.74 -5.34
C GLN A 503 15.94 -10.82 -6.60
N GLY A 504 17.27 -10.88 -6.46
CA GLY A 504 18.21 -10.97 -7.58
C GLY A 504 18.49 -9.63 -8.27
N VAL A 505 18.27 -8.52 -7.57
CA VAL A 505 18.53 -7.15 -8.04
C VAL A 505 19.74 -6.60 -7.30
N THR A 506 20.92 -6.81 -7.88
CA THR A 506 22.24 -6.40 -7.35
C THR A 506 22.83 -5.24 -8.17
N GLU A 507 23.94 -4.67 -7.69
CA GLU A 507 24.65 -3.59 -8.38
C GLU A 507 25.12 -3.98 -9.79
N ASP A 508 25.47 -5.24 -10.01
CA ASP A 508 25.82 -5.82 -11.33
C ASP A 508 24.70 -5.64 -12.38
N CYS A 509 23.44 -5.47 -11.94
CA CYS A 509 22.29 -5.20 -12.82
C CYS A 509 22.23 -3.74 -13.31
N LEU A 510 23.08 -2.86 -12.77
CA LEU A 510 23.23 -1.47 -13.21
C LEU A 510 24.32 -1.33 -14.28
N GLU A 511 25.34 -2.19 -14.26
CA GLU A 511 26.43 -2.21 -15.25
C GLU A 511 26.01 -2.78 -16.61
N GLN A 512 24.84 -3.43 -16.68
CA GLN A 512 24.30 -4.13 -17.85
C GLN A 512 23.16 -3.37 -18.55
N GLN A 513 22.91 -2.11 -18.17
CA GLN A 513 21.89 -1.22 -18.75
C GLN A 513 22.50 -0.17 -19.70
#